data_AF-A0A2D8R3U0-F1
#
_entry.id   AF-A0A2D8R3U0-F1
#
_cell.length_a   1.000
_cell.length_b   1.000
_cell.length_c   1.000
_cell.angle_alpha   90.00
_cell.angle_beta   90.00
_cell.angle_gamma   90.00
#
_symmetry.space_group_name_H-M   'P 1'
#
loop_
_entity.id
_entity.type
_entity.pdbx_description
1 polymer ?
#
loop_
_entity_poly.entity_id
_entity_poly.type
_entity_poly.pdbx_seq_one_letter_code
_entity_poly.pdbx_strand_id
1 'polypeptide(L)'
;MTQKSAGPRLVRSWVAIVILLVAIVRLDAWLQSSIHGLEPHLNQLFPEASRFSGKTGVPAHIKVYTGDSDDEQLIGFIASTVDVEPLERGYEGPIEILVGMDTAGTLRGIRLISHREPYGYFSIELPEFGAQFVGKSVLERFRVGEDIDGVTTATITVSSATRVIRKAARRVVREYLAGTEKNRP
;
A
#
# COMPACT_ATOMS: atom_id res chain seq x y z
N MET A 1 -5.34 64.60 -17.91
CA MET A 1 -4.49 63.39 -18.03
C MET A 1 -4.29 62.82 -16.63
N THR A 2 -5.02 61.75 -16.28
CA THR A 2 -4.93 61.11 -14.94
C THR A 2 -4.77 59.61 -15.16
N GLN A 3 -3.53 59.14 -14.98
CA GLN A 3 -3.13 57.75 -15.15
C GLN A 3 -3.53 56.97 -13.89
N LYS A 4 -4.52 56.09 -14.01
CA LYS A 4 -4.99 55.21 -12.93
C LYS A 4 -3.93 54.12 -12.71
N SER A 5 -3.13 54.24 -11.66
CA SER A 5 -2.13 53.23 -11.29
C SER A 5 -2.83 51.93 -10.87
N ALA A 6 -2.59 50.85 -11.62
CA ALA A 6 -3.02 49.51 -11.25
C ALA A 6 -2.19 49.06 -10.03
N GLY A 7 -2.80 49.12 -8.85
CA GLY A 7 -2.12 48.89 -7.58
C GLY A 7 -1.63 47.45 -7.34
N PRO A 8 -0.84 47.22 -6.27
CA PRO A 8 -0.08 46.00 -5.92
C PRO A 8 -0.91 44.72 -5.64
N ARG A 9 -2.21 44.73 -5.93
CA ARG A 9 -3.13 43.59 -5.72
C ARG A 9 -2.89 42.45 -6.71
N LEU A 10 -2.49 42.75 -7.94
CA LEU A 10 -2.15 41.76 -8.95
C LEU A 10 -0.87 40.99 -8.60
N VAL A 11 0.20 41.68 -8.19
CA VAL A 11 1.47 41.05 -7.79
C VAL A 11 1.30 40.16 -6.56
N ARG A 12 0.52 40.59 -5.56
CA ARG A 12 0.19 39.78 -4.38
C ARG A 12 -0.61 38.51 -4.71
N SER A 13 -1.50 38.57 -5.70
CA SER A 13 -2.29 37.41 -6.14
C SER A 13 -1.43 36.38 -6.86
N TRP A 14 -0.50 36.81 -7.71
CA TRP A 14 0.44 35.92 -8.40
C TRP A 14 1.43 35.25 -7.44
N VAL A 15 1.96 35.97 -6.45
CA VAL A 15 2.83 35.39 -5.42
C VAL A 15 2.09 34.34 -4.61
N ALA A 16 0.82 34.58 -4.25
CA ALA A 16 0.01 33.59 -3.54
C ALA A 16 -0.24 32.33 -4.37
N ILE A 17 -0.52 32.46 -5.67
CA ILE A 17 -0.69 31.32 -6.59
C ILE A 17 0.62 30.52 -6.71
N VAL A 18 1.76 31.19 -6.87
CA VAL A 18 3.07 30.51 -6.95
C VAL A 18 3.38 29.79 -5.65
N ILE A 19 3.14 30.40 -4.49
CA ILE A 19 3.33 29.75 -3.19
C ILE A 19 2.41 28.53 -3.05
N LEU A 20 1.15 28.63 -3.48
CA LEU A 20 0.21 27.52 -3.43
C LEU A 20 0.64 26.37 -4.36
N LEU A 21 1.07 26.67 -5.59
CA LEU A 21 1.60 25.67 -6.52
C LEU A 21 2.85 24.98 -5.95
N VAL A 22 3.78 25.74 -5.38
CA VAL A 22 4.98 25.18 -4.73
C VAL A 22 4.59 24.31 -3.53
N ALA A 23 3.61 24.73 -2.72
CA ALA A 23 3.13 23.94 -1.59
C ALA A 23 2.50 22.61 -2.04
N ILE A 24 1.73 22.61 -3.14
CA ILE A 24 1.14 21.39 -3.73
C ILE A 24 2.23 20.45 -4.23
N VAL A 25 3.21 20.94 -4.98
CA VAL A 25 4.34 20.13 -5.47
C VAL A 25 5.15 19.54 -4.31
N ARG A 26 5.34 20.30 -3.22
CA ARG A 26 6.05 19.83 -2.02
C ARG A 26 5.28 18.74 -1.27
N LEU A 27 3.96 18.84 -1.21
CA LEU A 27 3.11 17.83 -0.57
C LEU A 27 3.13 16.51 -1.35
N ASP A 28 3.05 16.58 -2.69
CA ASP A 28 3.09 15.39 -3.55
C ASP A 28 4.45 14.68 -3.44
N ALA A 29 5.55 15.45 -3.51
CA ALA A 29 6.90 14.91 -3.33
C ALA A 29 7.09 14.27 -1.94
N TRP A 30 6.50 14.84 -0.89
CA TRP A 30 6.54 14.25 0.45
C TRP A 30 5.75 12.94 0.52
N LEU A 31 4.56 12.88 -0.08
CA LEU A 31 3.79 11.63 -0.15
C LEU A 31 4.54 10.56 -0.95
N GLN A 32 5.15 10.90 -2.09
CA GLN A 32 5.95 9.97 -2.87
C GLN A 32 7.21 9.49 -2.13
N SER A 33 7.80 10.31 -1.25
CA SER A 33 8.96 9.87 -0.45
C SER A 33 8.66 8.67 0.45
N SER A 34 7.39 8.45 0.82
CA SER A 34 6.96 7.32 1.65
C SER A 34 7.05 5.94 0.97
N ILE A 35 7.21 5.91 -0.35
CA ILE A 35 7.37 4.66 -1.13
C ILE A 35 8.78 4.50 -1.71
N HIS A 36 9.69 5.42 -1.40
CA HIS A 36 11.05 5.39 -1.91
C HIS A 36 11.78 4.10 -1.50
N GLY A 37 12.39 3.41 -2.46
CA GLY A 37 13.05 2.11 -2.30
C GLY A 37 12.10 0.91 -2.37
N LEU A 38 10.78 1.12 -2.32
CA LEU A 38 9.79 0.04 -2.46
C LEU A 38 9.37 -0.19 -3.90
N GLU A 39 9.69 0.71 -4.84
CA GLU A 39 9.23 0.68 -6.24
C GLU A 39 9.47 -0.67 -6.93
N PRO A 40 10.65 -1.33 -6.79
CA PRO A 40 10.86 -2.66 -7.36
C PRO A 40 9.87 -3.70 -6.83
N HIS A 41 9.42 -3.54 -5.59
CA HIS A 41 8.44 -4.41 -4.95
C HIS A 41 7.02 -4.12 -5.40
N LEU A 42 6.68 -2.83 -5.55
CA LEU A 42 5.38 -2.41 -6.06
C LEU A 42 5.18 -2.85 -7.51
N ASN A 43 6.19 -2.67 -8.37
CA ASN A 43 6.18 -3.09 -9.77
C ASN A 43 6.06 -4.60 -9.95
N GLN A 44 6.59 -5.40 -9.01
CA GLN A 44 6.40 -6.86 -9.06
C GLN A 44 4.99 -7.28 -8.65
N LEU A 45 4.33 -6.53 -7.77
CA LEU A 45 2.94 -6.80 -7.38
C LEU A 45 1.95 -6.35 -8.45
N PHE A 46 2.25 -5.25 -9.15
CA PHE A 46 1.43 -4.68 -10.22
C PHE A 46 2.30 -4.23 -11.40
N PRO A 47 2.71 -5.16 -12.27
CA PRO A 47 3.52 -4.84 -13.46
C PRO A 47 2.81 -3.91 -14.46
N GLU A 48 1.48 -3.88 -14.44
CA GLU A 48 0.62 -3.07 -15.30
C GLU A 48 0.34 -1.65 -14.75
N ALA A 49 0.90 -1.31 -13.59
CA ALA A 49 0.68 0.00 -12.98
C ALA A 49 1.40 1.11 -13.75
N SER A 50 0.70 2.19 -14.05
CA SER A 50 1.29 3.43 -14.57
C SER A 50 1.71 4.37 -13.44
N ARG A 51 1.05 4.30 -12.28
CA ARG A 51 1.37 5.13 -11.11
C ARG A 51 1.04 4.47 -9.78
N PHE A 52 1.87 4.77 -8.78
CA PHE A 52 1.60 4.49 -7.36
C PHE A 52 1.40 5.80 -6.60
N SER A 53 0.47 5.83 -5.65
CA SER A 53 0.40 6.93 -4.69
C SER A 53 1.47 6.79 -3.59
N GLY A 54 1.67 7.86 -2.81
CA GLY A 54 2.24 7.71 -1.48
C GLY A 54 1.35 6.88 -0.55
N LYS A 55 1.86 6.52 0.64
CA LYS A 55 1.06 5.92 1.71
C LYS A 55 0.02 6.94 2.20
N THR A 56 -1.25 6.56 2.18
CA THR A 56 -2.40 7.40 2.58
C THR A 56 -3.43 6.60 3.37
N GLY A 57 -4.35 7.30 4.06
CA GLY A 57 -5.48 6.68 4.77
C GLY A 57 -5.11 6.00 6.09
N VAL A 58 -6.12 5.39 6.73
CA VAL A 58 -5.98 4.64 7.99
C VAL A 58 -6.76 3.31 7.88
N PRO A 59 -6.10 2.14 7.80
CA PRO A 59 -4.64 1.96 7.84
C PRO A 59 -3.96 2.52 6.59
N ALA A 60 -2.67 2.86 6.72
CA ALA A 60 -1.89 3.42 5.63
C ALA A 60 -1.78 2.41 4.47
N HIS A 61 -2.07 2.87 3.25
CA HIS A 61 -2.02 2.08 2.03
C HIS A 61 -1.62 2.92 0.82
N ILE A 62 -1.04 2.24 -0.16
CA ILE A 62 -0.68 2.77 -1.47
C ILE A 62 -1.81 2.42 -2.42
N LYS A 63 -2.28 3.39 -3.19
CA LYS A 63 -3.21 3.18 -4.30
C LYS A 63 -2.43 2.91 -5.57
N VAL A 64 -2.92 1.96 -6.35
CA VAL A 64 -2.32 1.52 -7.61
C VAL A 64 -3.21 1.93 -8.77
N TYR A 65 -2.63 2.63 -9.74
CA TYR A 65 -3.34 3.16 -10.88
C TYR A 65 -2.76 2.63 -12.20
N THR A 66 -3.62 2.50 -13.20
CA THR A 66 -3.25 2.24 -14.60
C THR A 66 -3.88 3.29 -15.52
N GLY A 67 -3.47 3.31 -16.79
CA GLY A 67 -3.91 4.31 -17.76
C GLY A 67 -3.06 5.58 -17.77
N ASP A 68 -3.46 6.54 -18.61
CA ASP A 68 -2.79 7.82 -18.78
C ASP A 68 -3.33 8.87 -17.81
N SER A 69 -2.68 10.04 -17.73
CA SER A 69 -3.03 11.10 -16.79
C SER A 69 -4.47 11.62 -16.92
N ASP A 70 -5.08 11.48 -18.09
CA ASP A 70 -6.46 11.93 -18.37
C ASP A 70 -7.53 10.84 -18.12
N ASP A 71 -7.13 9.57 -17.97
CA ASP A 71 -8.03 8.42 -17.74
C ASP A 71 -7.41 7.43 -16.74
N GLU A 72 -7.04 7.97 -15.58
CA GLU A 72 -6.37 7.19 -14.54
C GLU A 72 -7.39 6.30 -13.81
N GLN A 73 -7.20 4.97 -13.91
CA GLN A 73 -8.08 3.98 -13.29
C GLN A 73 -7.42 3.37 -12.04
N LEU A 74 -8.13 3.39 -10.91
CA LEU A 74 -7.72 2.67 -9.70
C LEU A 74 -7.90 1.16 -9.88
N ILE A 75 -6.80 0.41 -9.87
CA ILE A 75 -6.80 -1.05 -10.08
C ILE A 75 -6.56 -1.86 -8.82
N GLY A 76 -6.04 -1.23 -7.76
CA GLY A 76 -5.79 -1.93 -6.52
C GLY A 76 -5.11 -1.12 -5.43
N PHE A 77 -4.69 -1.84 -4.41
CA PHE A 77 -4.05 -1.31 -3.21
C PHE A 77 -2.87 -2.17 -2.79
N ILE A 78 -1.86 -1.54 -2.19
CA ILE A 78 -0.74 -2.20 -1.53
C ILE A 78 -0.65 -1.71 -0.09
N ALA A 79 -0.50 -2.62 0.86
CA ALA A 79 -0.40 -2.29 2.28
C ALA A 79 0.80 -2.97 2.92
N SER A 80 1.54 -2.26 3.78
CA SER A 80 2.57 -2.89 4.60
C SER A 80 1.95 -3.47 5.86
N THR A 81 2.29 -4.72 6.20
CA THR A 81 1.77 -5.38 7.40
C THR A 81 2.11 -4.65 8.69
N VAL A 82 3.27 -3.98 8.77
CA VAL A 82 3.68 -3.23 9.97
C VAL A 82 2.94 -1.90 10.11
N ASP A 83 2.47 -1.32 9.01
CA ASP A 83 1.63 -0.11 9.04
C ASP A 83 0.22 -0.45 9.53
N VAL A 84 -0.28 -1.65 9.20
CA VAL A 84 -1.64 -2.08 9.53
C VAL A 84 -1.71 -2.74 10.91
N GLU A 85 -0.74 -3.58 11.25
CA GLU A 85 -0.69 -4.38 12.48
C GLU A 85 0.68 -4.21 13.18
N PRO A 86 1.02 -3.00 13.67
CA PRO A 86 2.36 -2.69 14.19
C PRO A 86 2.76 -3.48 15.45
N LEU A 87 1.79 -4.07 16.14
CA LEU A 87 2.01 -4.86 17.35
C LEU A 87 2.26 -6.34 17.06
N GLU A 88 2.00 -6.81 15.83
CA GLU A 88 2.21 -8.21 15.54
C GLU A 88 3.70 -8.54 15.31
N ARG A 89 4.09 -9.73 15.76
CA ARG A 89 5.46 -10.25 15.77
C ARG A 89 5.44 -11.72 15.34
N GLY A 90 6.44 -12.10 14.55
CA GLY A 90 6.86 -13.48 14.35
C GLY A 90 7.58 -14.02 15.58
N TYR A 91 8.53 -14.94 15.36
CA TYR A 91 9.31 -15.52 16.44
C TYR A 91 10.32 -14.53 17.02
N GLU A 92 11.03 -13.77 16.18
CA GLU A 92 12.10 -12.86 16.61
C GLU A 92 11.75 -11.37 16.51
N GLY A 93 10.68 -11.02 15.79
CA GLY A 93 10.33 -9.62 15.64
C GLY A 93 9.22 -9.33 14.65
N PRO A 94 9.05 -8.07 14.24
CA PRO A 94 8.15 -7.71 13.16
C PRO A 94 8.53 -8.44 11.86
N ILE A 95 7.52 -8.85 11.11
CA ILE A 95 7.65 -9.37 9.75
C ILE A 95 6.96 -8.36 8.83
N GLU A 96 7.75 -7.61 8.07
CA GLU A 96 7.25 -6.62 7.13
C GLU A 96 7.02 -7.26 5.76
N ILE A 97 5.76 -7.24 5.33
CA ILE A 97 5.30 -7.78 4.06
C ILE A 97 4.41 -6.72 3.39
N LEU A 98 4.68 -6.42 2.13
CA LEU A 98 3.73 -5.71 1.27
C LEU A 98 2.69 -6.69 0.76
N VAL A 99 1.42 -6.34 0.90
CA VAL A 99 0.29 -7.14 0.44
C VAL A 99 -0.44 -6.37 -0.65
N GLY A 100 -0.41 -6.89 -1.87
CA GLY A 100 -1.10 -6.32 -3.02
C GLY A 100 -2.47 -6.97 -3.23
N MET A 101 -3.50 -6.16 -3.45
CA MET A 101 -4.86 -6.63 -3.74
C MET A 101 -5.57 -5.75 -4.76
N ASP A 102 -6.45 -6.34 -5.56
CA ASP A 102 -7.31 -5.56 -6.46
C ASP A 102 -8.48 -4.91 -5.70
N THR A 103 -9.27 -4.11 -6.43
CA THR A 103 -10.45 -3.42 -5.89
C THR A 103 -11.60 -4.35 -5.50
N ALA A 104 -11.60 -5.60 -5.96
CA ALA A 104 -12.55 -6.63 -5.56
C ALA A 104 -12.12 -7.38 -4.29
N GLY A 105 -10.92 -7.11 -3.76
CA GLY A 105 -10.38 -7.80 -2.60
C GLY A 105 -9.81 -9.18 -2.95
N THR A 106 -9.30 -9.36 -4.17
CA THR A 106 -8.49 -10.52 -4.55
C THR A 106 -7.02 -10.16 -4.41
N LEU A 107 -6.24 -11.02 -3.75
CA LEU A 107 -4.81 -10.83 -3.59
C LEU A 107 -4.09 -10.99 -4.93
N ARG A 108 -3.31 -9.98 -5.31
CA ARG A 108 -2.39 -10.02 -6.46
C ARG A 108 -1.06 -10.69 -6.10
N GLY A 109 -0.67 -10.59 -4.83
CA GLY A 109 0.53 -11.24 -4.31
C GLY A 109 1.03 -10.58 -3.02
N ILE A 110 2.18 -11.05 -2.55
CA ILE A 110 2.88 -10.50 -1.39
C ILE A 110 4.36 -10.32 -1.69
N ARG A 111 5.01 -9.38 -1.01
CA ARG A 111 6.48 -9.20 -1.04
C ARG A 111 7.02 -9.05 0.37
N LEU A 112 7.88 -9.98 0.78
CA LEU A 112 8.62 -9.87 2.04
C LEU A 112 9.67 -8.76 1.92
N ILE A 113 9.64 -7.81 2.85
CA ILE A 113 10.52 -6.63 2.85
C ILE A 113 11.61 -6.77 3.90
N SER A 114 11.23 -7.13 5.14
CA SER A 114 12.18 -7.28 6.23
C SER A 114 11.66 -8.21 7.33
N HIS A 115 12.55 -8.96 7.96
CA HIS A 115 12.28 -9.79 9.14
C HIS A 115 13.58 -10.12 9.88
N ARG A 116 13.45 -10.78 11.03
CA ARG A 116 14.58 -11.35 11.80
C ARG A 116 14.43 -12.85 12.09
N GLU A 117 13.52 -13.51 11.39
CA GLU A 117 13.19 -14.90 11.65
C GLU A 117 14.37 -15.85 11.36
N PRO A 118 14.77 -16.74 12.29
CA PRO A 118 15.97 -17.58 12.17
C PRO A 118 15.88 -18.64 11.05
N TYR A 119 14.66 -18.91 10.59
CA TYR A 119 14.34 -19.95 9.61
C TYR A 119 13.61 -19.39 8.38
N GLY A 120 13.74 -18.09 8.12
CA GLY A 120 13.09 -17.43 6.98
C GLY A 120 13.44 -18.09 5.64
N TYR A 121 14.72 -18.45 5.45
CA TYR A 121 15.27 -18.99 4.19
C TYR A 121 14.62 -20.28 3.68
N PHE A 122 13.97 -21.07 4.55
CA PHE A 122 13.21 -22.26 4.14
C PHE A 122 11.71 -22.15 4.50
N SER A 123 11.26 -20.96 4.88
CA SER A 123 9.85 -20.69 5.19
C SER A 123 9.33 -19.48 4.41
N ILE A 124 9.31 -18.30 5.00
CA ILE A 124 8.65 -17.10 4.45
C ILE A 124 9.43 -16.41 3.32
N GLU A 125 10.73 -16.69 3.17
CA GLU A 125 11.56 -16.15 2.09
C GLU A 125 11.37 -16.91 0.76
N LEU A 126 10.79 -18.10 0.83
CA LEU A 126 10.57 -18.96 -0.33
C LEU A 126 9.51 -18.34 -1.26
N PRO A 127 9.74 -18.32 -2.60
CA PRO A 127 8.72 -17.89 -3.56
C PRO A 127 7.39 -18.63 -3.41
N GLU A 128 7.46 -19.92 -3.04
CA GLU A 128 6.30 -20.79 -2.84
C GLU A 128 5.42 -20.31 -1.68
N PHE A 129 5.98 -19.66 -0.65
CA PHE A 129 5.18 -19.06 0.41
C PHE A 129 4.30 -17.94 -0.14
N GLY A 130 4.88 -17.03 -0.93
CA GLY A 130 4.14 -15.92 -1.54
C GLY A 130 3.12 -16.37 -2.58
N ALA A 131 3.45 -17.39 -3.38
CA ALA A 131 2.59 -17.92 -4.45
C ALA A 131 1.24 -18.43 -3.93
N GLN A 132 1.19 -18.95 -2.71
CA GLN A 132 -0.03 -19.45 -2.09
C GLN A 132 -1.10 -18.38 -1.87
N PHE A 133 -0.74 -17.11 -1.86
CA PHE A 133 -1.69 -16.02 -1.63
C PHE A 133 -2.32 -15.48 -2.93
N VAL A 134 -1.71 -15.73 -4.09
CA VAL A 134 -2.17 -15.18 -5.37
C VAL A 134 -3.56 -15.72 -5.72
N GLY A 135 -4.48 -14.83 -6.07
CA GLY A 135 -5.85 -15.19 -6.45
C GLY A 135 -6.79 -15.48 -5.28
N LYS A 136 -6.28 -15.53 -4.04
CA LYS A 136 -7.12 -15.73 -2.86
C LYS A 136 -7.91 -14.46 -2.52
N SER A 137 -9.16 -14.63 -2.11
CA SER A 137 -9.99 -13.54 -1.62
C SER A 137 -9.59 -13.14 -0.20
N VAL A 138 -9.65 -11.84 0.12
CA VAL A 138 -9.49 -11.35 1.49
C VAL A 138 -10.52 -11.94 2.46
N LEU A 139 -11.64 -12.48 1.96
CA LEU A 139 -12.69 -13.08 2.78
C LEU A 139 -12.35 -14.50 3.26
N GLU A 140 -11.36 -15.14 2.65
CA GLU A 140 -10.90 -16.48 3.04
C GLU A 140 -10.21 -16.50 4.42
N ARG A 141 -10.03 -17.71 4.98
CA ARG A 141 -9.60 -17.90 6.37
C ARG A 141 -8.09 -17.90 6.55
N PHE A 142 -7.32 -18.35 5.56
CA PHE A 142 -5.86 -18.48 5.57
C PHE A 142 -5.36 -19.23 6.81
N ARG A 143 -5.90 -20.42 7.05
CA ARG A 143 -5.47 -21.31 8.12
C ARG A 143 -4.20 -22.04 7.70
N VAL A 144 -3.13 -21.86 8.47
CA VAL A 144 -1.89 -22.62 8.26
C VAL A 144 -2.14 -24.09 8.54
N GLY A 145 -1.69 -24.97 7.64
CA GLY A 145 -1.95 -26.41 7.63
C GLY A 145 -3.27 -26.82 6.96
N GLU A 146 -4.11 -25.88 6.54
CA GLU A 146 -5.36 -26.15 5.80
C GLU A 146 -5.40 -25.38 4.48
N ASP A 147 -5.37 -24.05 4.55
CA ASP A 147 -5.49 -23.15 3.40
C ASP A 147 -4.12 -22.65 2.88
N ILE A 148 -3.11 -22.69 3.76
CA ILE A 148 -1.73 -22.23 3.55
C ILE A 148 -0.81 -23.28 4.16
N ASP A 149 0.22 -23.69 3.45
CA ASP A 149 1.18 -24.68 3.89
C ASP A 149 1.94 -24.21 5.13
N GLY A 150 2.01 -25.09 6.12
CA GLY A 150 2.85 -24.90 7.29
C GLY A 150 4.28 -25.36 7.02
N VAL A 151 5.24 -24.79 7.75
CA VAL A 151 6.62 -25.23 7.72
C VAL A 151 7.01 -25.69 9.13
N THR A 152 7.34 -26.97 9.26
CA THR A 152 7.88 -27.54 10.51
C THR A 152 9.09 -26.74 10.95
N THR A 153 9.24 -26.52 12.25
CA THR A 153 10.32 -25.70 12.85
C THR A 153 10.18 -24.19 12.63
N ALA A 154 9.26 -23.73 11.76
CA ALA A 154 8.95 -22.31 11.53
C ALA A 154 7.46 -21.98 11.75
N THR A 155 6.75 -22.77 12.56
CA THR A 155 5.29 -22.66 12.75
C THR A 155 4.85 -21.26 13.21
N ILE A 156 5.55 -20.66 14.19
CA ILE A 156 5.21 -19.32 14.72
C ILE A 156 5.39 -18.27 13.63
N THR A 157 6.52 -18.31 12.92
CA THR A 157 6.85 -17.42 11.80
C THR A 157 5.77 -17.45 10.72
N VAL A 158 5.47 -18.64 10.19
CA VAL A 158 4.48 -18.81 9.10
C VAL A 158 3.08 -18.42 9.57
N SER A 159 2.71 -18.78 10.79
CA SER A 159 1.39 -18.45 11.36
C SER A 159 1.21 -16.95 11.59
N SER A 160 2.26 -16.26 12.03
CA SER A 160 2.21 -14.80 12.18
C SER A 160 2.17 -14.11 10.82
N ALA A 161 3.08 -14.45 9.89
CA ALA A 161 3.11 -13.89 8.54
C ALA A 161 1.76 -14.03 7.85
N THR A 162 1.18 -15.23 7.85
CA THR A 162 -0.14 -15.52 7.26
C THR A 162 -1.25 -14.68 7.90
N ARG A 163 -1.25 -14.56 9.22
CA ARG A 163 -2.23 -13.77 9.98
C ARG A 163 -2.14 -12.29 9.65
N VAL A 164 -0.93 -11.70 9.61
CA VAL A 164 -0.77 -10.28 9.28
C VAL A 164 -1.12 -9.99 7.83
N ILE A 165 -0.80 -10.88 6.88
CA ILE A 165 -1.21 -10.74 5.47
C ILE A 165 -2.73 -10.63 5.39
N ARG A 166 -3.46 -11.54 6.04
CA ARG A 166 -4.93 -11.54 6.06
C ARG A 166 -5.50 -10.27 6.68
N LYS A 167 -4.97 -9.85 7.83
CA LYS A 167 -5.44 -8.66 8.54
C LYS A 167 -5.19 -7.40 7.71
N ALA A 168 -4.00 -7.26 7.12
CA ALA A 168 -3.62 -6.15 6.27
C ALA A 168 -4.61 -5.98 5.11
N ALA A 169 -4.84 -7.05 4.35
CA ALA A 169 -5.72 -7.01 3.20
C ALA A 169 -7.16 -6.67 3.58
N ARG A 170 -7.69 -7.30 4.62
CA ARG A 170 -9.06 -7.06 5.08
C ARG A 170 -9.29 -5.66 5.62
N ARG A 171 -8.32 -5.07 6.33
CA ARG A 171 -8.49 -3.73 6.90
C ARG A 171 -8.51 -2.67 5.81
N VAL A 172 -7.64 -2.79 4.80
CA VAL A 172 -7.63 -1.85 3.66
C VAL A 172 -8.91 -1.95 2.84
N VAL A 173 -9.38 -3.16 2.51
CA VAL A 173 -10.66 -3.32 1.77
C VAL A 173 -11.83 -2.74 2.55
N ARG A 174 -11.91 -2.98 3.87
CA ARG A 174 -13.00 -2.40 4.68
C ARG A 174 -12.99 -0.88 4.68
N GLU A 175 -11.82 -0.27 4.83
CA GLU A 175 -11.69 1.19 4.81
C GLU A 175 -12.09 1.75 3.44
N TYR A 176 -11.63 1.11 2.36
CA TYR A 176 -12.01 1.51 1.01
C TYR A 176 -13.53 1.44 0.80
N LEU A 177 -14.16 0.31 1.12
CA LEU A 177 -15.60 0.13 0.96
C LEU A 177 -16.39 1.14 1.80
N ALA A 178 -16.03 1.35 3.07
CA ALA A 178 -16.67 2.35 3.92
C ALA A 178 -16.53 3.77 3.35
N GLY A 179 -15.37 4.10 2.80
CA GLY A 179 -15.13 5.37 2.11
C GLY A 179 -15.97 5.55 0.84
N THR A 180 -16.17 4.49 0.07
CA THR A 180 -17.03 4.55 -1.13
C THR A 180 -18.50 4.72 -0.81
N GLU A 181 -19.00 4.09 0.26
CA GLU A 181 -20.40 4.25 0.68
C GLU A 181 -20.69 5.68 1.15
N LYS A 182 -19.77 6.31 1.89
CA LYS A 182 -19.91 7.68 2.37
C LYS A 182 -19.94 8.72 1.25
N ASN A 183 -19.37 8.40 0.08
CA ASN A 183 -19.27 9.31 -1.06
C ASN A 183 -20.39 9.11 -2.11
N ARG A 184 -21.41 8.28 -1.83
CA ARG A 184 -22.61 8.20 -2.68
C ARG A 184 -23.57 9.37 -2.34
N PRO A 185 -24.13 10.05 -3.35
CA PRO A 185 -25.02 11.21 -3.16
C PRO A 185 -26.35 10.84 -2.50
#